data_AF-A0A1M5MQ66-F1
#
_entry.id   AF-A0A1M5MQ66-F1
#
_cell.length_a   1.000
_cell.length_b   1.000
_cell.length_c   1.000
_cell.angle_alpha   90.00
_cell.angle_beta   90.00
_cell.angle_gamma   90.00
#
_symmetry.space_group_name_H-M   'P 1'
#
loop_
_entity.id
_entity.type
_entity.pdbx_description
1 polymer ?
#
loop_
_entity_poly.entity_id
_entity_poly.type
_entity_poly.pdbx_seq_one_letter_code
_entity_poly.pdbx_strand_id
1 'polypeptide(L)'
;MLKKIYFFSFFFLAISALGAQTPLILKFLVTDANSLKIKLNTQGVYSYSYVKTNNSTVTGNGNGNTGLTEINVPSIGTYAISITPTGTFRLGSGTDADKVVELTQWGQITWNTNLSGMFSGYANIQITATDIPDFSQVTNLSSFFSGCTNLSIVNNINNWNVGNVTNMSNLFFNAKAFNKPIGSWNTSKVTDMSQMFFYADAFNQDIGNWNVSNVTNMSSMFNRAKAFNQNINTWNVSNVQNMSLMFEASQAFNQPLNNWNTSNVTNMAQMFSYPSFNQDISSWDVSNVTDMSRMFWSNNNFNKNLGNWTLSPIVNMTEIFGYSGLDCGNYGATLKGWAENPNSPLGRLVGAVGRTYGNGGQLYRNHLINNKGWTFVGDSFSPNCSEPSLLVEEIKSGKTKLLLYPNPASEMIFIKSEYITKSVQVLDASGKVLLNKVGETNQLNLQQIPTGTYFIKIATADGSESTHKLIKK
;
A
#
# COMPACT_ATOMS: atom_id res chain seq x y z
N MET A 1 -16.04 21.05 54.61
CA MET A 1 -15.53 22.34 54.12
C MET A 1 -14.71 22.09 52.85
N LEU A 2 -14.99 22.85 51.80
CA LEU A 2 -14.53 22.64 50.42
C LEU A 2 -13.00 22.70 50.25
N LYS A 3 -12.47 21.80 49.41
CA LYS A 3 -11.13 21.89 48.79
C LYS A 3 -11.08 23.09 47.84
N LYS A 4 -10.14 24.01 48.07
CA LYS A 4 -9.83 25.10 47.12
C LYS A 4 -9.03 24.54 45.95
N ILE A 5 -9.64 24.54 44.77
CA ILE A 5 -8.98 24.35 43.47
C ILE A 5 -8.41 25.72 43.09
N TYR A 6 -7.09 25.83 42.96
CA TYR A 6 -6.45 27.02 42.42
C TYR A 6 -6.38 26.90 40.90
N PHE A 7 -7.34 27.52 40.21
CA PHE A 7 -7.18 27.91 38.80
C PHE A 7 -6.28 29.15 38.79
N PHE A 8 -5.03 29.01 38.36
CA PHE A 8 -4.19 30.17 38.04
C PHE A 8 -4.43 30.56 36.59
N SER A 9 -5.29 31.56 36.37
CA SER A 9 -5.32 32.31 35.12
C SER A 9 -4.07 33.17 35.04
N PHE A 10 -3.32 33.05 33.94
CA PHE A 10 -2.26 33.99 33.60
C PHE A 10 -2.88 35.39 33.41
N PHE A 11 -2.72 36.27 34.40
CA PHE A 11 -2.97 37.68 34.23
C PHE A 11 -1.76 38.26 33.49
N PHE A 12 -1.87 38.39 32.17
CA PHE A 12 -0.96 39.21 31.38
C PHE A 12 -1.11 40.66 31.86
N LEU A 13 -0.01 41.27 32.31
CA LEU A 13 0.06 42.70 32.46
C LEU A 13 -0.05 43.29 31.04
N ALA A 14 -1.25 43.74 30.68
CA ALA A 14 -1.51 44.44 29.44
C ALA A 14 -0.90 45.84 29.52
N ILE A 15 0.40 45.95 29.20
CA ILE A 15 0.92 47.16 28.57
C ILE A 15 0.57 47.03 27.09
N SER A 16 -0.28 47.93 26.62
CA SER A 16 -0.62 48.10 25.22
C SER A 16 0.64 48.41 24.39
N ALA A 17 1.30 47.38 23.88
CA ALA A 17 2.19 47.48 22.74
C ALA A 17 1.43 46.89 21.54
N LEU A 18 0.82 47.76 20.74
CA LEU A 18 0.47 47.39 19.37
C LEU A 18 1.77 46.92 18.69
N GLY A 19 1.89 45.62 18.40
CA GLY A 19 2.91 45.07 17.48
C GLY A 19 4.02 44.19 18.06
N ALA A 20 3.96 43.70 19.31
CA ALA A 20 4.98 42.77 19.81
C ALA A 20 4.80 41.34 19.23
N GLN A 21 5.81 40.84 18.52
CA GLN A 21 5.85 39.48 17.95
C GLN A 21 5.80 38.43 19.06
N THR A 22 4.85 37.50 18.98
CA THR A 22 4.78 36.36 19.92
C THR A 22 5.92 35.36 19.66
N PRO A 23 6.69 34.93 20.68
CA PRO A 23 7.88 34.09 20.49
C PRO A 23 7.53 32.62 20.24
N LEU A 24 8.45 31.88 19.64
CA LEU A 24 8.49 30.42 19.68
C LEU A 24 8.97 29.99 21.07
N ILE A 25 8.28 29.04 21.72
CA ILE A 25 8.66 28.57 23.06
C ILE A 25 8.85 27.06 23.09
N LEU A 26 10.06 26.65 23.46
CA LEU A 26 10.48 25.26 23.63
C LEU A 26 10.98 25.02 25.05
N LYS A 27 10.71 23.84 25.61
CA LYS A 27 11.29 23.40 26.89
C LYS A 27 12.44 22.43 26.67
N PHE A 28 13.57 22.75 27.28
CA PHE A 28 14.79 21.95 27.27
C PHE A 28 15.03 21.35 28.65
N LEU A 29 15.26 20.05 28.73
CA LEU A 29 15.67 19.33 29.93
C LEU A 29 17.19 19.16 29.94
N VAL A 30 17.87 19.84 30.86
CA VAL A 30 19.30 19.72 31.09
C VAL A 30 19.52 18.81 32.30
N THR A 31 20.11 17.63 32.09
CA THR A 31 20.33 16.62 33.14
C THR A 31 21.78 16.44 33.55
N ASP A 32 22.74 16.82 32.70
CA ASP A 32 24.16 16.67 32.96
C ASP A 32 24.74 17.91 33.65
N ALA A 33 25.14 17.76 34.92
CA ALA A 33 25.76 18.82 35.70
C ALA A 33 27.14 19.24 35.17
N ASN A 34 27.80 18.42 34.34
CA ASN A 34 29.07 18.76 33.69
C ASN A 34 28.88 19.53 32.37
N SER A 35 27.63 19.65 31.89
CA SER A 35 27.29 20.29 30.63
C SER A 35 26.03 21.14 30.79
N LEU A 36 26.17 22.22 31.58
CA LEU A 36 25.11 23.19 31.88
C LEU A 36 24.87 24.18 30.73
N LYS A 37 24.64 23.64 29.54
CA LYS A 37 24.38 24.41 28.33
C LYS A 37 23.28 23.82 27.48
N ILE A 38 22.62 24.69 26.74
CA ILE A 38 21.66 24.36 25.69
C ILE A 38 22.23 24.84 24.37
N LYS A 39 22.32 23.92 23.40
CA LYS A 39 22.74 24.23 22.03
C LYS A 39 21.51 24.50 21.17
N LEU A 40 21.46 25.68 20.57
CA LEU A 40 20.50 26.05 19.54
C LEU A 40 21.25 26.27 18.24
N ASN A 41 21.03 25.40 17.24
CA ASN A 41 21.49 25.68 15.89
C ASN A 41 20.32 26.21 15.07
N THR A 42 20.47 27.38 14.45
CA THR A 42 19.36 28.03 13.74
C THR A 42 19.78 28.59 12.39
N GLN A 43 18.80 28.92 11.57
CA GLN A 43 18.94 29.86 10.46
C GLN A 43 18.09 31.09 10.75
N GLY A 44 18.69 32.26 10.67
CA GLY A 44 18.05 33.54 11.02
C GLY A 44 18.66 34.18 12.26
N VAL A 45 18.47 35.48 12.38
CA VAL A 45 18.87 36.27 13.55
C VAL A 45 17.71 36.29 14.53
N TYR A 46 17.99 36.20 15.82
CA TYR A 46 16.96 36.14 16.85
C TYR A 46 17.46 36.68 18.18
N SER A 47 16.51 37.16 18.98
CA SER A 47 16.72 37.32 20.42
C SER A 47 16.12 36.12 21.15
N TYR A 48 16.68 35.78 22.30
CA TYR A 48 16.12 34.75 23.16
C TYR A 48 16.10 35.18 24.61
N SER A 49 15.19 34.57 25.37
CA SER A 49 15.20 34.57 26.82
C SER A 49 14.92 33.18 27.34
N TYR A 50 15.34 32.91 28.57
CA TYR A 50 15.00 31.67 29.25
C TYR A 50 14.51 31.91 30.67
N VAL A 51 13.70 30.97 31.15
CA VAL A 51 13.27 30.87 32.54
C VAL A 51 13.29 29.40 32.98
N LYS A 52 13.78 29.13 34.19
CA LYS A 52 13.70 27.78 34.77
C LYS A 52 12.25 27.51 35.20
N THR A 53 11.67 26.42 34.71
CA THR A 53 10.23 26.12 34.83
C THR A 53 9.71 25.99 36.27
N ASN A 54 10.57 25.57 37.21
CA ASN A 54 10.21 25.43 38.63
C ASN A 54 10.79 26.55 39.51
N ASN A 55 11.48 27.53 38.94
CA ASN A 55 12.02 28.66 39.66
C ASN A 55 12.13 29.88 38.72
N SER A 56 11.11 30.73 38.75
CA SER A 56 10.99 31.88 37.85
C SER A 56 12.04 32.97 38.08
N THR A 57 12.83 32.91 39.17
CA THR A 57 13.93 33.86 39.40
C THR A 57 15.19 33.50 38.62
N VAL A 58 15.30 32.25 38.16
CA VAL A 58 16.42 31.79 37.33
C VAL A 58 16.09 32.10 35.87
N THR A 59 16.65 33.19 35.38
CA THR A 59 16.41 33.71 34.03
C THR A 59 17.72 34.09 33.33
N GLY A 60 17.63 34.27 32.03
CA GLY A 60 18.70 34.85 31.21
C GLY A 60 18.16 35.28 29.86
N ASN A 61 18.95 36.04 29.13
CA ASN A 61 18.61 36.48 27.78
C ASN A 61 19.88 36.65 26.95
N GLY A 62 19.69 36.77 25.65
CA GLY A 62 20.78 37.02 24.72
C GLY A 62 20.27 37.15 23.30
N ASN A 63 21.22 37.21 22.37
CA ASN A 63 20.95 37.21 20.94
C ASN A 63 21.68 36.03 20.31
N GLY A 64 21.11 35.51 19.22
CA GLY A 64 21.71 34.49 18.39
C GLY A 64 21.61 34.87 16.92
N ASN A 65 22.48 34.28 16.13
CA ASN A 65 22.52 34.41 14.67
C ASN A 65 22.40 33.02 14.04
N THR A 66 22.41 32.97 12.71
CA THR A 66 22.56 31.71 11.97
C THR A 66 23.78 30.94 12.47
N GLY A 67 23.60 29.65 12.71
CA GLY A 67 24.61 28.77 13.28
C GLY A 67 24.35 28.42 14.74
N LEU A 68 25.37 27.85 15.38
CA LEU A 68 25.28 27.35 16.75
C LEU A 68 25.39 28.51 17.75
N THR A 69 24.39 28.61 18.61
CA THR A 69 24.40 29.43 19.83
C THR A 69 24.41 28.50 21.05
N GLU A 70 25.38 28.67 21.94
CA GLU A 70 25.42 27.98 23.23
C GLU A 70 24.85 28.89 24.33
N ILE A 71 23.78 28.45 24.98
CA ILE A 71 23.13 29.15 26.09
C ILE A 71 23.56 28.48 27.39
N ASN A 72 24.32 29.21 28.22
CA ASN A 72 24.69 28.74 29.55
C ASN A 72 23.50 28.87 30.52
N VAL A 73 23.23 27.80 31.27
CA VAL A 73 22.24 27.77 32.34
C VAL A 73 22.92 27.49 33.68
N PRO A 74 22.41 27.98 34.81
CA PRO A 74 23.15 27.92 36.07
C PRO A 74 23.09 26.56 36.78
N SER A 75 22.22 25.64 36.37
CA SER A 75 22.01 24.36 37.06
C SER A 75 21.26 23.37 36.16
N ILE A 76 21.22 22.09 36.55
CA ILE A 76 20.33 21.12 35.92
C ILE A 76 18.85 21.49 36.13
N GLY A 77 18.00 21.08 35.20
CA GLY A 77 16.56 21.26 35.25
C GLY A 77 15.94 21.58 33.89
N THR A 78 14.65 21.91 33.89
CA THR A 78 13.91 22.24 32.68
C THR A 78 13.80 23.75 32.50
N TYR A 79 14.19 24.23 31.33
CA TYR A 79 14.21 25.63 30.95
C TYR A 79 13.26 25.87 29.78
N ALA A 80 12.34 26.84 29.92
CA ALA A 80 11.55 27.33 28.81
C ALA A 80 12.37 28.41 28.08
N ILE A 81 12.68 28.18 26.81
CA ILE A 81 13.42 29.10 25.95
C ILE A 81 12.42 29.78 25.02
N SER A 82 12.31 31.10 25.13
CA SER A 82 11.51 31.95 24.24
C SER A 82 12.43 32.52 23.16
N ILE A 83 12.07 32.35 21.90
CA ILE A 83 12.86 32.76 20.73
C ILE A 83 12.02 33.75 19.91
N THR A 84 12.56 34.95 19.68
CA THR A 84 11.93 36.00 18.86
C THR A 84 12.83 36.34 17.67
N PRO A 85 12.57 35.77 16.49
CA PRO A 85 13.39 35.99 15.31
C PRO A 85 13.15 37.33 14.62
N THR A 86 14.21 37.92 14.09
CA THR A 86 14.15 39.06 13.16
C THR A 86 14.19 38.53 11.72
N GLY A 87 13.01 38.40 11.12
CA GLY A 87 12.84 37.90 9.74
C GLY A 87 12.65 36.38 9.66
N THR A 88 13.10 35.78 8.57
CA THR A 88 12.92 34.35 8.30
C THR A 88 13.69 33.49 9.30
N PHE A 89 13.05 32.47 9.86
CA PHE A 89 13.62 31.63 10.89
C PHE A 89 13.37 30.14 10.68
N ARG A 90 14.31 29.33 11.17
CA ARG A 90 14.18 27.88 11.27
C ARG A 90 15.18 27.31 12.28
N LEU A 91 14.81 26.23 12.97
CA LEU A 91 15.76 25.40 13.72
C LEU A 91 16.53 24.46 12.77
N GLY A 92 17.84 24.36 13.01
CA GLY A 92 18.78 23.53 12.25
C GLY A 92 19.19 22.26 13.00
N SER A 93 19.80 21.34 12.24
CA SER A 93 20.44 20.12 12.76
C SER A 93 21.56 20.46 13.74
N GLY A 94 21.65 19.81 14.90
CA GLY A 94 22.68 20.11 15.91
C GLY A 94 22.20 21.02 17.04
N THR A 95 20.93 21.44 17.03
CA THR A 95 20.20 21.76 18.26
C THR A 95 20.19 20.52 19.16
N ASP A 96 20.25 20.69 20.48
CA ASP A 96 20.19 19.58 21.45
C ASP A 96 18.79 18.89 21.43
N ALA A 97 18.49 18.17 20.35
CA ALA A 97 17.20 17.54 20.08
C ALA A 97 16.75 16.62 21.23
N ASP A 98 17.68 15.87 21.80
CA ASP A 98 17.43 14.97 22.94
C ASP A 98 17.03 15.71 24.22
N LYS A 99 17.41 16.98 24.36
CA LYS A 99 17.02 17.82 25.49
C LYS A 99 15.64 18.45 25.28
N VAL A 100 15.14 18.57 24.05
CA VAL A 100 13.84 19.20 23.78
C VAL A 100 12.72 18.22 24.12
N VAL A 101 11.92 18.59 25.12
CA VAL A 101 10.83 17.74 25.62
C VAL A 101 9.44 18.28 25.26
N GLU A 102 9.32 19.58 24.98
CA GLU A 102 8.01 20.20 24.75
C GLU A 102 8.11 21.45 23.85
N LEU A 103 7.18 21.61 22.91
CA LEU A 103 6.88 22.86 22.21
C LEU A 103 5.54 23.39 22.74
N THR A 104 5.60 24.52 23.45
CA THR A 104 4.44 25.09 24.15
C THR A 104 3.81 26.28 23.44
N GLN A 105 4.51 26.87 22.47
CA GLN A 105 3.99 27.98 21.67
C GLN A 105 4.72 28.04 20.32
N TRP A 106 3.99 28.14 19.21
CA TRP A 106 4.58 28.34 17.88
C TRP A 106 5.03 29.78 17.66
N GLY A 107 4.22 30.74 18.11
CA GLY A 107 4.45 32.17 17.95
C GLY A 107 4.22 32.67 16.53
N GLN A 108 4.42 33.97 16.34
CA GLN A 108 4.34 34.66 15.06
C GLN A 108 5.71 34.60 14.37
N ILE A 109 6.02 33.44 13.80
CA ILE A 109 7.30 33.19 13.15
C ILE A 109 7.15 33.20 11.64
N THR A 110 7.95 34.02 10.96
CA THR A 110 8.13 33.90 9.51
C THR A 110 9.02 32.69 9.23
N TRP A 111 8.41 31.54 8.96
CA TRP A 111 9.14 30.30 8.74
C TRP A 111 9.91 30.30 7.42
N ASN A 112 11.08 29.67 7.43
CA ASN A 112 11.79 29.33 6.18
C ASN A 112 10.90 28.46 5.30
N THR A 113 10.91 28.69 3.97
CA THR A 113 10.09 27.93 3.02
C THR A 113 10.43 26.43 3.02
N ASN A 114 11.67 26.10 3.40
CA ASN A 114 12.12 24.73 3.61
C ASN A 114 12.33 24.46 5.10
N LEU A 115 11.45 23.64 5.70
CA LEU A 115 11.55 23.18 7.08
C LEU A 115 12.03 21.71 7.18
N SER A 116 12.63 21.16 6.13
CA SER A 116 12.95 19.73 6.06
C SER A 116 13.78 19.22 7.23
N GLY A 117 13.23 18.37 8.10
CA GLY A 117 13.95 17.83 9.24
C GLY A 117 14.13 18.77 10.42
N MET A 118 13.33 19.84 10.53
CA MET A 118 13.46 20.81 11.63
C MET A 118 13.36 20.18 13.03
N PHE A 119 12.47 19.20 13.23
CA PHE A 119 12.36 18.40 14.46
C PHE A 119 12.84 16.96 14.28
N SER A 120 13.68 16.70 13.27
CA SER A 120 14.23 15.36 13.06
C SER A 120 15.08 14.91 14.26
N GLY A 121 14.79 13.73 14.80
CA GLY A 121 15.49 13.13 15.94
C GLY A 121 15.03 13.62 17.31
N TYR A 122 13.99 14.45 17.41
CA TYR A 122 13.48 14.96 18.68
C TYR A 122 12.62 13.87 19.35
N ALA A 123 13.26 12.78 19.77
CA ALA A 123 12.60 11.53 20.13
C ALA A 123 11.48 11.68 21.18
N ASN A 124 11.62 12.65 22.10
CA ASN A 124 10.73 12.84 23.24
C ASN A 124 9.78 14.05 23.14
N ILE A 125 9.85 14.83 22.05
CA ILE A 125 9.08 16.08 21.95
C ILE A 125 7.57 15.84 22.01
N GLN A 126 6.88 16.65 22.82
CA GLN A 126 5.44 16.81 22.78
C GLN A 126 5.07 18.22 22.32
N ILE A 127 4.01 18.38 21.55
CA ILE A 127 3.54 19.68 21.06
C ILE A 127 2.22 20.00 21.76
N THR A 128 2.33 20.68 22.90
CA THR A 128 1.19 21.10 23.73
C THR A 128 0.68 22.49 23.34
N ALA A 129 1.41 23.19 22.47
CA ALA A 129 1.04 24.48 21.90
C ALA A 129 -0.43 24.54 21.45
N THR A 130 -1.13 25.59 21.87
CA THR A 130 -2.54 25.79 21.53
C THR A 130 -2.72 26.72 20.35
N ASP A 131 -1.73 27.56 20.05
CA ASP A 131 -1.62 28.26 18.78
C ASP A 131 -1.19 27.29 17.64
N ILE A 132 -1.29 27.76 16.40
CA ILE A 132 -0.91 27.01 15.20
C ILE A 132 0.21 27.75 14.46
N PRO A 133 1.13 27.04 13.77
CA PRO A 133 2.16 27.69 12.99
C PRO A 133 1.60 28.29 11.70
N ASP A 134 2.17 29.43 11.28
CA ASP A 134 1.91 29.99 9.94
C ASP A 134 2.83 29.33 8.89
N PHE A 135 2.35 28.23 8.29
CA PHE A 135 3.04 27.55 7.20
C PHE A 135 2.64 28.06 5.81
N SER A 136 2.05 29.26 5.70
CA SER A 136 1.59 29.80 4.41
C SER A 136 2.68 29.92 3.35
N GLN A 137 3.97 30.02 3.73
CA GLN A 137 5.10 30.07 2.78
C GLN A 137 5.89 28.76 2.70
N VAL A 138 5.55 27.75 3.51
CA VAL A 138 6.32 26.51 3.59
C VAL A 138 5.94 25.59 2.43
N THR A 139 6.96 25.15 1.69
CA THR A 139 6.83 24.24 0.56
C THR A 139 7.42 22.87 0.84
N ASN A 140 8.31 22.73 1.83
CA ASN A 140 8.98 21.47 2.14
C ASN A 140 8.91 21.15 3.64
N LEU A 141 8.20 20.08 3.98
CA LEU A 141 8.11 19.50 5.32
C LEU A 141 8.79 18.12 5.39
N SER A 142 9.65 17.76 4.43
CA SER A 142 10.25 16.42 4.43
C SER A 142 11.00 16.14 5.73
N SER A 143 10.85 14.94 6.29
CA SER A 143 11.46 14.54 7.57
C SER A 143 11.14 15.43 8.78
N PHE A 144 10.15 16.33 8.74
CA PHE A 144 9.92 17.33 9.81
C PHE A 144 9.84 16.72 11.20
N PHE A 145 9.13 15.59 11.36
CA PHE A 145 9.03 14.80 12.60
C PHE A 145 9.70 13.42 12.50
N SER A 146 10.65 13.26 11.58
CA SER A 146 11.40 12.00 11.46
C SER A 146 12.09 11.65 12.79
N GLY A 147 11.95 10.42 13.25
CA GLY A 147 12.55 9.95 14.51
C GLY A 147 11.94 10.53 15.79
N CYS A 148 10.81 11.25 15.73
CA CYS A 148 10.07 11.67 16.92
C CYS A 148 9.28 10.49 17.52
N THR A 149 9.98 9.48 18.02
CA THR A 149 9.45 8.15 18.37
C THR A 149 8.33 8.20 19.42
N ASN A 150 8.39 9.13 20.37
CA ASN A 150 7.40 9.28 21.45
C ASN A 150 6.40 10.43 21.20
N LEU A 151 6.31 10.99 19.99
CA LEU A 151 5.39 12.08 19.66
C LEU A 151 3.94 11.62 19.75
N SER A 152 3.32 11.90 20.90
CA SER A 152 1.96 11.42 21.24
C SER A 152 0.99 12.55 21.53
N ILE A 153 1.46 13.80 21.55
CA ILE A 153 0.65 15.01 21.71
C ILE A 153 1.06 16.00 20.62
N VAL A 154 0.10 16.37 19.77
CA VAL A 154 0.21 17.50 18.84
C VAL A 154 -1.14 18.20 18.80
N ASN A 155 -1.29 19.21 19.65
CA ASN A 155 -2.52 19.98 19.72
C ASN A 155 -2.76 20.74 18.40
N ASN A 156 -4.01 20.77 17.96
CA ASN A 156 -4.47 21.51 16.78
C ASN A 156 -3.78 21.17 15.45
N ILE A 157 -3.09 20.02 15.33
CA ILE A 157 -2.37 19.64 14.10
C ILE A 157 -3.29 19.57 12.87
N ASN A 158 -4.54 19.16 13.04
CA ASN A 158 -5.52 19.09 11.95
C ASN A 158 -5.83 20.46 11.32
N ASN A 159 -5.53 21.56 12.02
CA ASN A 159 -5.79 22.93 11.58
C ASN A 159 -4.57 23.60 10.93
N TRP A 160 -3.45 22.89 10.80
CA TRP A 160 -2.25 23.46 10.19
C TRP A 160 -2.44 23.70 8.69
N ASN A 161 -2.07 24.90 8.21
CA ASN A 161 -2.15 25.22 6.80
C ASN A 161 -0.95 24.65 6.03
N VAL A 162 -1.11 23.45 5.47
CA VAL A 162 -0.08 22.78 4.64
C VAL A 162 -0.33 22.91 3.13
N GLY A 163 -1.24 23.80 2.70
CA GLY A 163 -1.72 23.87 1.31
C GLY A 163 -0.68 24.29 0.26
N ASN A 164 0.49 24.79 0.69
CA ASN A 164 1.62 25.13 -0.19
C ASN A 164 2.73 24.08 -0.18
N VAL A 165 2.62 23.06 0.67
CA VAL A 165 3.63 22.00 0.79
C VAL A 165 3.58 21.10 -0.43
N THR A 166 4.74 20.90 -1.05
CA THR A 166 4.94 20.00 -2.20
C THR A 166 5.66 18.71 -1.81
N ASN A 167 6.45 18.72 -0.73
CA ASN A 167 7.18 17.54 -0.26
C ASN A 167 6.85 17.21 1.20
N MET A 168 6.28 16.01 1.42
CA MET A 168 5.99 15.43 2.73
C MET A 168 6.73 14.09 2.95
N SER A 169 7.76 13.81 2.15
CA SER A 169 8.53 12.57 2.29
C SER A 169 9.12 12.45 3.69
N ASN A 170 9.07 11.25 4.29
CA ASN A 170 9.58 10.97 5.63
C ASN A 170 8.97 11.80 6.77
N LEU A 171 7.87 12.54 6.56
CA LEU A 171 7.35 13.52 7.53
C LEU A 171 7.24 12.95 8.96
N PHE A 172 6.70 11.73 9.08
CA PHE A 172 6.53 10.99 10.32
C PHE A 172 7.31 9.66 10.33
N PHE A 173 8.42 9.60 9.57
CA PHE A 173 9.30 8.43 9.56
C PHE A 173 9.71 8.07 10.99
N ASN A 174 9.48 6.82 11.41
CA ASN A 174 9.78 6.32 12.74
C ASN A 174 9.13 7.10 13.91
N ALA A 175 8.06 7.86 13.66
CA ALA A 175 7.25 8.50 14.70
C ALA A 175 6.27 7.48 15.31
N LYS A 176 6.82 6.48 16.02
CA LYS A 176 6.11 5.26 16.44
C LYS A 176 4.81 5.50 17.20
N ALA A 177 4.78 6.52 18.07
CA ALA A 177 3.62 6.87 18.89
C ALA A 177 2.61 7.81 18.19
N PHE A 178 2.90 8.29 16.97
CA PHE A 178 2.09 9.30 16.30
C PHE A 178 0.76 8.70 15.79
N ASN A 179 -0.35 9.27 16.23
CA ASN A 179 -1.71 8.90 15.80
C ASN A 179 -2.67 10.09 15.97
N LYS A 180 -2.36 11.23 15.35
CA LYS A 180 -3.14 12.48 15.48
C LYS A 180 -3.89 12.85 14.21
N PRO A 181 -5.11 13.42 14.33
CA PRO A 181 -5.96 13.70 13.18
C PRO A 181 -5.28 14.69 12.24
N ILE A 182 -5.09 14.27 11.00
CA ILE A 182 -4.52 15.06 9.90
C ILE A 182 -5.39 14.96 8.64
N GLY A 183 -6.60 14.41 8.76
CA GLY A 183 -7.51 14.17 7.64
C GLY A 183 -7.99 15.46 6.96
N SER A 184 -7.94 16.61 7.63
CA SER A 184 -8.34 17.92 7.07
C SER A 184 -7.22 18.66 6.35
N TRP A 185 -6.01 18.09 6.27
CA TRP A 185 -4.90 18.71 5.54
C TRP A 185 -5.18 18.80 4.03
N ASN A 186 -4.90 19.98 3.46
CA ASN A 186 -4.93 20.16 2.01
C ASN A 186 -3.61 19.66 1.40
N THR A 187 -3.63 18.44 0.86
CA THR A 187 -2.47 17.79 0.22
C THR A 187 -2.39 18.00 -1.30
N SER A 188 -3.25 18.85 -1.88
CA SER A 188 -3.42 18.94 -3.34
C SER A 188 -2.17 19.34 -4.12
N LYS A 189 -1.16 19.96 -3.48
CA LYS A 189 0.12 20.33 -4.12
C LYS A 189 1.26 19.33 -3.85
N VAL A 190 1.04 18.33 -3.01
CA VAL A 190 2.07 17.36 -2.63
C VAL A 190 2.38 16.46 -3.82
N THR A 191 3.66 16.33 -4.14
CA THR A 191 4.17 15.46 -5.22
C THR A 191 4.94 14.25 -4.66
N ASP A 192 5.50 14.36 -3.45
CA ASP A 192 6.27 13.29 -2.80
C ASP A 192 5.75 12.99 -1.39
N MET A 193 5.25 11.77 -1.19
CA MET A 193 4.81 11.21 0.09
C MET A 193 5.61 9.95 0.48
N SER A 194 6.77 9.72 -0.16
CA SER A 194 7.58 8.54 0.11
C SER A 194 7.99 8.47 1.59
N GLN A 195 7.89 7.28 2.17
CA GLN A 195 8.26 6.99 3.57
C GLN A 195 7.53 7.84 4.63
N MET A 196 6.45 8.55 4.31
CA MET A 196 5.79 9.50 5.21
C MET A 196 5.42 8.89 6.57
N PHE A 197 4.95 7.65 6.61
CA PHE A 197 4.57 6.90 7.81
C PHE A 197 5.39 5.61 7.98
N PHE A 198 6.57 5.52 7.37
CA PHE A 198 7.44 4.35 7.52
C PHE A 198 7.78 4.18 9.01
N TYR A 199 7.50 3.02 9.62
CA TYR A 199 7.69 2.74 11.06
C TYR A 199 6.81 3.60 12.00
N ALA A 200 5.74 4.22 11.51
CA ALA A 200 4.75 4.88 12.37
C ALA A 200 3.77 3.82 12.94
N ASP A 201 4.27 2.97 13.84
CA ASP A 201 3.59 1.78 14.36
C ASP A 201 2.12 2.01 14.78
N ALA A 202 1.83 3.14 15.45
CA ALA A 202 0.51 3.46 15.99
C ALA A 202 -0.43 4.23 15.02
N PHE A 203 0.05 4.67 13.86
CA PHE A 203 -0.72 5.55 12.99
C PHE A 203 -1.90 4.81 12.34
N ASN A 204 -3.12 5.31 12.57
CA ASN A 204 -4.35 4.76 11.98
C ASN A 204 -5.46 5.82 11.85
N GLN A 205 -5.10 7.06 11.51
CA GLN A 205 -6.07 8.15 11.35
C GLN A 205 -6.65 8.19 9.93
N ASP A 206 -7.93 8.54 9.83
CA ASP A 206 -8.61 8.68 8.54
C ASP A 206 -7.96 9.79 7.69
N ILE A 207 -7.49 9.37 6.51
CA ILE A 207 -6.86 10.19 5.47
C ILE A 207 -7.49 9.90 4.09
N GLY A 208 -8.66 9.26 4.05
CA GLY A 208 -9.35 8.92 2.79
C GLY A 208 -9.77 10.14 1.97
N ASN A 209 -9.88 11.30 2.62
CA ASN A 209 -10.25 12.58 2.00
C ASN A 209 -9.06 13.38 1.44
N TRP A 210 -7.83 12.88 1.57
CA TRP A 210 -6.67 13.56 0.99
C TRP A 210 -6.73 13.61 -0.54
N ASN A 211 -6.35 14.76 -1.10
CA ASN A 211 -6.15 14.88 -2.53
C ASN A 211 -4.70 14.50 -2.86
N VAL A 212 -4.51 13.31 -3.43
CA VAL A 212 -3.20 12.78 -3.84
C VAL A 212 -2.98 12.81 -5.35
N SER A 213 -3.80 13.55 -6.12
CA SER A 213 -3.78 13.51 -7.58
C SER A 213 -2.48 14.02 -8.21
N ASN A 214 -1.67 14.78 -7.47
CA ASN A 214 -0.36 15.27 -7.94
C ASN A 214 0.83 14.45 -7.42
N VAL A 215 0.58 13.43 -6.58
CA VAL A 215 1.64 12.60 -6.01
C VAL A 215 2.19 11.66 -7.08
N THR A 216 3.51 11.65 -7.22
CA THR A 216 4.23 10.75 -8.15
C THR A 216 5.00 9.65 -7.40
N ASN A 217 5.31 9.85 -6.12
CA ASN A 217 6.07 8.89 -5.31
C ASN A 217 5.36 8.60 -3.96
N MET A 218 4.98 7.33 -3.77
CA MET A 218 4.40 6.79 -2.53
C MET A 218 5.23 5.61 -1.99
N SER A 219 6.48 5.45 -2.44
CA SER A 219 7.32 4.33 -2.02
C SER A 219 7.47 4.29 -0.50
N SER A 220 7.28 3.10 0.08
CA SER A 220 7.36 2.84 1.53
C SER A 220 6.45 3.70 2.42
N MET A 221 5.42 4.37 1.87
CA MET A 221 4.62 5.34 2.63
C MET A 221 4.04 4.77 3.94
N PHE A 222 3.57 3.53 3.94
CA PHE A 222 3.01 2.83 5.11
C PHE A 222 3.83 1.61 5.52
N ASN A 223 5.08 1.46 5.02
CA ASN A 223 5.94 0.34 5.37
C ASN A 223 6.05 0.21 6.89
N ARG A 224 5.73 -0.95 7.44
CA ARG A 224 5.71 -1.21 8.90
C ARG A 224 4.84 -0.26 9.73
N ALA A 225 3.90 0.47 9.14
CA ALA A 225 2.83 1.15 9.87
C ALA A 225 1.81 0.11 10.35
N LYS A 226 2.16 -0.61 11.42
CA LYS A 226 1.48 -1.86 11.83
C LYS A 226 -0.01 -1.70 12.04
N ALA A 227 -0.46 -0.57 12.61
CA ALA A 227 -1.86 -0.31 12.92
C ALA A 227 -2.69 0.25 11.75
N PHE A 228 -2.06 0.68 10.65
CA PHE A 228 -2.76 1.39 9.59
C PHE A 228 -3.73 0.47 8.84
N ASN A 229 -5.02 0.81 8.84
CA ASN A 229 -6.08 0.07 8.15
C ASN A 229 -7.24 0.97 7.72
N GLN A 230 -6.94 2.19 7.26
CA GLN A 230 -7.95 3.16 6.83
C GLN A 230 -8.29 3.03 5.35
N ASN A 231 -9.54 3.30 5.00
CA ASN A 231 -10.01 3.23 3.62
C ASN A 231 -9.42 4.38 2.79
N ILE A 232 -8.64 4.01 1.78
CA ILE A 232 -7.99 4.92 0.83
C ILE A 232 -8.34 4.58 -0.63
N ASN A 233 -9.40 3.79 -0.84
CA ASN A 233 -9.86 3.40 -2.18
C ASN A 233 -10.35 4.60 -3.01
N THR A 234 -10.63 5.74 -2.36
CA THR A 234 -11.06 7.00 -2.98
C THR A 234 -9.91 7.82 -3.56
N TRP A 235 -8.66 7.46 -3.26
CA TRP A 235 -7.49 8.20 -3.74
C TRP A 235 -7.33 8.12 -5.26
N ASN A 236 -7.13 9.28 -5.89
CA ASN A 236 -6.72 9.35 -7.28
C ASN A 236 -5.20 9.16 -7.40
N VAL A 237 -4.76 7.92 -7.64
CA VAL A 237 -3.34 7.55 -7.79
C VAL A 237 -2.85 7.55 -9.24
N SER A 238 -3.59 8.14 -10.18
CA SER A 238 -3.28 8.05 -11.61
C SER A 238 -1.93 8.65 -12.01
N ASN A 239 -1.32 9.49 -11.19
CA ASN A 239 0.00 10.08 -11.45
C ASN A 239 1.14 9.40 -10.69
N VAL A 240 0.83 8.42 -9.83
CA VAL A 240 1.84 7.72 -9.03
C VAL A 240 2.66 6.81 -9.95
N GLN A 241 3.99 6.94 -9.86
CA GLN A 241 4.95 6.15 -10.62
C GLN A 241 5.63 5.08 -9.76
N ASN A 242 5.78 5.32 -8.46
CA ASN A 242 6.47 4.42 -7.54
C ASN A 242 5.63 4.12 -6.29
N MET A 243 5.28 2.84 -6.12
CA MET A 243 4.57 2.27 -4.98
C MET A 243 5.38 1.16 -4.29
N SER A 244 6.68 1.05 -4.57
CA SER A 244 7.52 0.01 -3.98
C SER A 244 7.43 0.04 -2.46
N LEU A 245 7.33 -1.13 -1.83
CA LEU A 245 7.31 -1.31 -0.37
C LEU A 245 6.14 -0.57 0.35
N MET A 246 5.16 0.00 -0.35
CA MET A 246 4.18 0.92 0.23
C MET A 246 3.43 0.33 1.43
N PHE A 247 3.08 -0.95 1.40
CA PHE A 247 2.41 -1.68 2.48
C PHE A 247 3.22 -2.88 3.00
N GLU A 248 4.55 -2.89 2.78
CA GLU A 248 5.38 -3.98 3.29
C GLU A 248 5.29 -4.02 4.83
N ALA A 249 5.01 -5.21 5.37
CA ALA A 249 4.85 -5.47 6.80
C ALA A 249 3.84 -4.55 7.52
N SER A 250 2.87 -3.97 6.79
CA SER A 250 1.71 -3.25 7.36
C SER A 250 0.67 -4.26 7.84
N GLN A 251 0.88 -4.80 9.04
CA GLN A 251 0.19 -6.00 9.54
C GLN A 251 -1.34 -5.90 9.53
N ALA A 252 -1.92 -4.74 9.81
CA ALA A 252 -3.37 -4.56 9.86
C ALA A 252 -4.03 -4.24 8.50
N PHE A 253 -3.26 -3.82 7.49
CA PHE A 253 -3.83 -3.25 6.27
C PHE A 253 -4.53 -4.30 5.41
N ASN A 254 -5.84 -4.15 5.21
CA ASN A 254 -6.65 -5.01 4.36
C ASN A 254 -7.88 -4.28 3.79
N GLN A 255 -7.68 -3.06 3.27
CA GLN A 255 -8.75 -2.24 2.67
C GLN A 255 -8.79 -2.38 1.14
N PRO A 256 -9.98 -2.26 0.51
CA PRO A 256 -10.10 -2.39 -0.94
C PRO A 256 -9.28 -1.31 -1.64
N LEU A 257 -8.68 -1.67 -2.79
CA LEU A 257 -7.88 -0.77 -3.64
C LEU A 257 -8.29 -0.88 -5.12
N ASN A 258 -9.45 -1.49 -5.39
CA ASN A 258 -9.92 -1.82 -6.73
C ASN A 258 -10.28 -0.61 -7.60
N ASN A 259 -10.42 0.59 -7.01
CA ASN A 259 -10.72 1.83 -7.73
C ASN A 259 -9.45 2.58 -8.17
N TRP A 260 -8.28 2.12 -7.76
CA TRP A 260 -7.02 2.78 -8.11
C TRP A 260 -6.71 2.61 -9.60
N ASN A 261 -6.42 3.72 -10.27
CA ASN A 261 -5.84 3.70 -11.61
C ASN A 261 -4.31 3.59 -11.50
N THR A 262 -3.77 2.39 -11.72
CA THR A 262 -2.34 2.09 -11.63
C THR A 262 -1.58 2.21 -12.96
N SER A 263 -2.21 2.73 -14.02
CA SER A 263 -1.63 2.70 -15.38
C SER A 263 -0.29 3.41 -15.51
N ASN A 264 0.06 4.35 -14.63
CA ASN A 264 1.34 5.06 -14.64
C ASN A 264 2.38 4.50 -13.67
N VAL A 265 2.03 3.48 -12.88
CA VAL A 265 2.94 2.88 -11.92
C VAL A 265 3.99 2.05 -12.67
N THR A 266 5.25 2.26 -12.32
CA THR A 266 6.40 1.54 -12.89
C THR A 266 7.06 0.61 -11.87
N ASN A 267 6.93 0.86 -10.57
CA ASN A 267 7.54 0.05 -9.52
C ASN A 267 6.54 -0.31 -8.40
N MET A 268 6.31 -1.61 -8.20
CA MET A 268 5.51 -2.20 -7.13
C MET A 268 6.29 -3.26 -6.32
N ALA A 269 7.63 -3.26 -6.40
CA ALA A 269 8.48 -4.22 -5.70
C ALA A 269 8.16 -4.26 -4.21
N GLN A 270 7.96 -5.46 -3.66
CA GLN A 270 7.65 -5.72 -2.25
C GLN A 270 6.41 -4.99 -1.68
N MET A 271 5.54 -4.41 -2.53
CA MET A 271 4.43 -3.56 -2.07
C MET A 271 3.53 -4.24 -1.02
N PHE A 272 3.29 -5.55 -1.15
CA PHE A 272 2.51 -6.36 -0.23
C PHE A 272 3.33 -7.55 0.32
N SER A 273 4.60 -7.34 0.66
CA SER A 273 5.46 -8.34 1.32
C SER A 273 5.24 -8.34 2.85
N TYR A 274 4.89 -9.47 3.46
CA TYR A 274 4.51 -9.65 4.88
C TYR A 274 3.24 -8.94 5.46
N PRO A 275 2.29 -8.32 4.72
CA PRO A 275 1.06 -7.77 5.32
C PRO A 275 -0.04 -8.84 5.46
N SER A 276 -1.20 -8.44 5.99
CA SER A 276 -2.43 -9.27 5.99
C SER A 276 -3.36 -9.00 4.80
N PHE A 277 -2.84 -8.39 3.73
CA PHE A 277 -3.64 -7.91 2.60
C PHE A 277 -4.19 -9.07 1.75
N ASN A 278 -5.50 -9.10 1.51
CA ASN A 278 -6.20 -10.09 0.68
C ASN A 278 -7.39 -9.49 -0.09
N GLN A 279 -7.25 -8.27 -0.63
CA GLN A 279 -8.30 -7.63 -1.42
C GLN A 279 -8.11 -7.86 -2.91
N ASP A 280 -9.21 -7.80 -3.66
CA ASP A 280 -9.18 -7.96 -5.11
C ASP A 280 -8.51 -6.75 -5.79
N ILE A 281 -7.47 -7.04 -6.57
CA ILE A 281 -6.68 -6.10 -7.36
C ILE A 281 -6.55 -6.58 -8.81
N SER A 282 -7.43 -7.50 -9.24
CA SER A 282 -7.45 -8.03 -10.61
C SER A 282 -7.78 -6.97 -11.66
N SER A 283 -8.36 -5.83 -11.26
CA SER A 283 -8.68 -4.68 -12.12
C SER A 283 -7.50 -3.73 -12.38
N TRP A 284 -6.37 -3.90 -11.69
CA TRP A 284 -5.21 -3.02 -11.85
C TRP A 284 -4.58 -3.14 -13.24
N ASP A 285 -4.24 -1.99 -13.83
CA ASP A 285 -3.39 -1.93 -15.02
C ASP A 285 -1.92 -1.97 -14.58
N VAL A 286 -1.25 -3.06 -14.88
CA VAL A 286 0.17 -3.28 -14.58
C VAL A 286 1.07 -3.31 -15.82
N SER A 287 0.54 -2.84 -16.96
CA SER A 287 1.24 -2.91 -18.25
C SER A 287 2.53 -2.07 -18.30
N ASN A 288 2.62 -1.03 -17.48
CA ASN A 288 3.81 -0.18 -17.32
C ASN A 288 4.72 -0.58 -16.15
N VAL A 289 4.33 -1.58 -15.34
CA VAL A 289 5.12 -1.98 -14.17
C VAL A 289 6.34 -2.80 -14.60
N THR A 290 7.52 -2.27 -14.33
CA THR A 290 8.81 -2.88 -14.68
C THR A 290 9.38 -3.70 -13.53
N ASP A 291 8.95 -3.47 -12.29
CA ASP A 291 9.38 -4.24 -11.13
C ASP A 291 8.21 -4.60 -10.20
N MET A 292 7.94 -5.89 -10.07
CA MET A 292 7.01 -6.51 -9.10
C MET A 292 7.72 -7.59 -8.28
N SER A 293 9.05 -7.51 -8.17
CA SER A 293 9.82 -8.49 -7.40
C SER A 293 9.33 -8.55 -5.95
N ARG A 294 9.13 -9.78 -5.45
CA ARG A 294 8.64 -10.04 -4.09
C ARG A 294 7.33 -9.35 -3.71
N MET A 295 6.49 -8.94 -4.67
CA MET A 295 5.28 -8.15 -4.41
C MET A 295 4.37 -8.79 -3.35
N PHE A 296 4.22 -10.12 -3.33
CA PHE A 296 3.41 -10.86 -2.35
C PHE A 296 4.26 -11.80 -1.48
N TRP A 297 5.56 -11.54 -1.35
CA TRP A 297 6.45 -12.42 -0.60
C TRP A 297 6.00 -12.56 0.86
N SER A 298 5.84 -13.80 1.34
CA SER A 298 5.38 -14.10 2.70
C SER A 298 4.06 -13.40 3.10
N ASN A 299 3.23 -12.98 2.13
CA ASN A 299 1.86 -12.57 2.38
C ASN A 299 0.97 -13.81 2.40
N ASN A 300 0.93 -14.49 3.55
CA ASN A 300 0.23 -15.76 3.74
C ASN A 300 -1.30 -15.67 3.56
N ASN A 301 -1.86 -14.45 3.47
CA ASN A 301 -3.29 -14.23 3.33
C ASN A 301 -3.72 -13.97 1.88
N PHE A 302 -2.82 -13.51 1.02
CA PHE A 302 -3.18 -13.09 -0.34
C PHE A 302 -3.55 -14.29 -1.22
N ASN A 303 -4.82 -14.39 -1.59
CA ASN A 303 -5.36 -15.49 -2.38
C ASN A 303 -6.37 -14.98 -3.41
N LYS A 304 -5.88 -14.25 -4.42
CA LYS A 304 -6.69 -13.66 -5.49
C LYS A 304 -6.12 -14.01 -6.86
N ASN A 305 -7.02 -14.26 -7.82
CA ASN A 305 -6.68 -14.50 -9.22
C ASN A 305 -6.14 -13.22 -9.88
N LEU A 306 -4.96 -13.29 -10.49
CA LEU A 306 -4.29 -12.18 -11.19
C LEU A 306 -4.18 -12.40 -12.71
N GLY A 307 -4.91 -13.38 -13.25
CA GLY A 307 -4.81 -13.75 -14.67
C GLY A 307 -5.20 -12.64 -15.65
N ASN A 308 -5.96 -11.64 -15.20
CA ASN A 308 -6.37 -10.50 -16.03
C ASN A 308 -5.27 -9.45 -16.23
N TRP A 309 -4.16 -9.54 -15.50
CA TRP A 309 -3.08 -8.59 -15.61
C TRP A 309 -2.36 -8.68 -16.96
N THR A 310 -2.23 -7.54 -17.63
CA THR A 310 -1.35 -7.40 -18.79
C THR A 310 0.04 -7.00 -18.32
N LEU A 311 1.03 -7.87 -18.52
CA LEU A 311 2.38 -7.71 -17.98
C LEU A 311 3.28 -6.88 -18.91
N SER A 312 4.13 -6.02 -18.32
CA SER A 312 5.12 -5.27 -19.08
C SER A 312 6.15 -6.17 -19.80
N PRO A 313 6.59 -5.81 -21.03
CA PRO A 313 7.68 -6.49 -21.75
C PRO A 313 9.04 -6.51 -21.07
N ILE A 314 9.22 -5.81 -19.95
CA ILE A 314 10.46 -5.85 -19.15
C ILE A 314 10.23 -6.16 -17.66
N VAL A 315 9.03 -6.61 -17.26
CA VAL A 315 8.70 -6.81 -15.84
C VAL A 315 9.62 -7.82 -15.14
N ASN A 316 10.17 -7.42 -13.99
CA ASN A 316 10.81 -8.31 -13.03
C ASN A 316 9.76 -8.93 -12.10
N MET A 317 9.65 -10.26 -12.11
CA MET A 317 8.72 -11.04 -11.27
C MET A 317 9.47 -12.02 -10.34
N THR A 318 10.73 -11.73 -10.05
CA THR A 318 11.55 -12.55 -9.15
C THR A 318 10.84 -12.67 -7.80
N GLU A 319 10.58 -13.90 -7.36
CA GLU A 319 9.97 -14.20 -6.06
C GLU A 319 8.59 -13.56 -5.81
N ILE A 320 7.86 -13.16 -6.85
CA ILE A 320 6.55 -12.47 -6.75
C ILE A 320 5.54 -13.21 -5.85
N PHE A 321 5.53 -14.55 -5.86
CA PHE A 321 4.60 -15.39 -5.09
C PHE A 321 5.26 -16.22 -3.97
N GLY A 322 6.54 -15.99 -3.68
CA GLY A 322 7.26 -16.80 -2.70
C GLY A 322 6.60 -16.74 -1.32
N TYR A 323 6.23 -17.89 -0.77
CA TYR A 323 5.56 -18.03 0.52
C TYR A 323 4.25 -17.23 0.66
N SER A 324 3.54 -16.93 -0.44
CA SER A 324 2.28 -16.15 -0.35
C SER A 324 1.09 -16.98 0.20
N GLY A 325 -0.14 -16.49 0.09
CA GLY A 325 -1.38 -17.20 0.44
C GLY A 325 -2.08 -17.84 -0.75
N LEU A 326 -1.51 -17.70 -1.94
CA LEU A 326 -2.13 -18.08 -3.20
C LEU A 326 -2.32 -19.60 -3.25
N ASP A 327 -3.57 -20.05 -3.21
CA ASP A 327 -3.92 -21.46 -3.36
C ASP A 327 -3.76 -21.91 -4.82
N CYS A 328 -3.87 -23.21 -5.08
CA CYS A 328 -3.72 -23.71 -6.45
C CYS A 328 -4.82 -23.26 -7.40
N GLY A 329 -6.05 -23.03 -6.92
CA GLY A 329 -7.14 -22.54 -7.77
C GLY A 329 -6.82 -21.17 -8.35
N ASN A 330 -6.44 -20.21 -7.48
CA ASN A 330 -6.07 -18.87 -7.89
C ASN A 330 -4.70 -18.80 -8.56
N TYR A 331 -3.75 -19.65 -8.14
CA TYR A 331 -2.45 -19.73 -8.80
C TYR A 331 -2.59 -20.26 -10.23
N GLY A 332 -3.29 -21.38 -10.42
CA GLY A 332 -3.58 -21.95 -11.73
C GLY A 332 -4.39 -20.98 -12.61
N ALA A 333 -5.36 -20.24 -12.06
CA ALA A 333 -6.12 -19.25 -12.81
C ALA A 333 -5.28 -18.04 -13.23
N THR A 334 -4.32 -17.65 -12.38
CA THR A 334 -3.33 -16.64 -12.73
C THR A 334 -2.45 -17.12 -13.89
N LEU A 335 -1.95 -18.35 -13.82
CA LEU A 335 -1.18 -18.98 -14.89
C LEU A 335 -1.99 -19.10 -16.18
N LYS A 336 -3.28 -19.47 -16.11
CA LYS A 336 -4.20 -19.51 -17.25
C LYS A 336 -4.25 -18.17 -17.97
N GLY A 337 -4.60 -17.10 -17.24
CA GLY A 337 -4.73 -15.77 -17.84
C GLY A 337 -3.42 -15.29 -18.47
N TRP A 338 -2.28 -15.53 -17.82
CA TRP A 338 -0.98 -15.19 -18.39
C TRP A 338 -0.60 -16.06 -19.60
N ALA A 339 -0.94 -17.35 -19.62
CA ALA A 339 -0.66 -18.22 -20.75
C ALA A 339 -1.53 -17.87 -21.98
N GLU A 340 -2.80 -17.56 -21.76
CA GLU A 340 -3.77 -17.26 -22.82
C GLU A 340 -3.65 -15.82 -23.35
N ASN A 341 -3.03 -14.91 -22.59
CA ASN A 341 -2.79 -13.54 -23.07
C ASN A 341 -1.68 -13.53 -24.15
N PRO A 342 -2.00 -13.18 -25.41
CA PRO A 342 -1.02 -13.17 -26.49
C PRO A 342 0.13 -12.18 -26.24
N ASN A 343 -0.14 -11.10 -25.49
CA ASN A 343 0.83 -10.05 -25.15
C ASN A 343 1.69 -10.40 -23.93
N SER A 344 1.48 -11.54 -23.28
CA SER A 344 2.37 -11.98 -22.22
C SER A 344 3.81 -12.07 -22.70
N PRO A 345 4.77 -11.52 -21.94
CA PRO A 345 6.14 -11.36 -22.39
C PRO A 345 6.87 -12.70 -22.55
N LEU A 346 7.97 -12.70 -23.29
CA LEU A 346 8.88 -13.84 -23.39
C LEU A 346 9.91 -13.82 -22.25
N GLY A 347 10.41 -14.99 -21.85
CA GLY A 347 11.59 -15.09 -20.99
C GLY A 347 11.41 -14.45 -19.61
N ARG A 348 10.52 -15.00 -18.77
CA ARG A 348 10.32 -14.50 -17.40
C ARG A 348 10.75 -15.51 -16.35
N LEU A 349 11.44 -15.00 -15.34
CA LEU A 349 11.67 -15.71 -14.09
C LEU A 349 10.51 -15.42 -13.13
N VAL A 350 9.78 -16.45 -12.75
CA VAL A 350 8.70 -16.38 -11.76
C VAL A 350 9.12 -17.18 -10.53
N GLY A 351 9.36 -16.49 -9.42
CA GLY A 351 9.62 -17.15 -8.14
C GLY A 351 8.31 -17.38 -7.38
N ALA A 352 8.01 -18.64 -7.10
CA ALA A 352 6.78 -19.09 -6.48
C ALA A 352 7.05 -20.17 -5.42
N VAL A 353 8.15 -19.99 -4.66
CA VAL A 353 8.56 -20.90 -3.59
C VAL A 353 7.39 -21.20 -2.64
N GLY A 354 7.11 -22.47 -2.43
CA GLY A 354 6.04 -22.91 -1.53
C GLY A 354 4.62 -22.68 -2.09
N ARG A 355 4.47 -22.40 -3.39
CA ARG A 355 3.19 -22.48 -4.10
C ARG A 355 2.99 -23.86 -4.70
N THR A 356 1.73 -24.22 -4.91
CA THR A 356 1.35 -25.49 -5.51
C THR A 356 0.37 -25.25 -6.65
N TYR A 357 0.51 -26.01 -7.73
CA TYR A 357 -0.44 -26.01 -8.86
C TYR A 357 -0.98 -27.43 -9.11
N GLY A 358 -2.20 -27.53 -9.63
CA GLY A 358 -2.86 -28.78 -9.98
C GLY A 358 -2.76 -29.11 -11.46
N ASN A 359 -3.59 -30.06 -11.91
CA ASN A 359 -3.62 -30.50 -13.31
C ASN A 359 -4.00 -29.37 -14.29
N GLY A 360 -4.92 -28.48 -13.91
CA GLY A 360 -5.34 -27.35 -14.73
C GLY A 360 -4.23 -26.32 -14.84
N GLY A 361 -3.62 -25.92 -13.73
CA GLY A 361 -2.48 -25.02 -13.67
C GLY A 361 -1.25 -25.56 -14.41
N GLN A 362 -1.02 -26.88 -14.36
CA GLN A 362 0.12 -27.52 -15.05
C GLN A 362 0.09 -27.28 -16.56
N LEU A 363 -1.08 -27.36 -17.20
CA LEU A 363 -1.23 -27.11 -18.63
C LEU A 363 -0.74 -25.71 -19.02
N TYR A 364 -1.18 -24.69 -18.27
CA TYR A 364 -0.85 -23.29 -18.54
C TYR A 364 0.58 -22.94 -18.14
N ARG A 365 1.07 -23.52 -17.04
CA ARG A 365 2.48 -23.42 -16.66
C ARG A 365 3.40 -23.97 -17.74
N ASN A 366 3.07 -25.15 -18.28
CA ASN A 366 3.83 -25.76 -19.38
C ASN A 366 3.77 -24.91 -20.65
N HIS A 367 2.64 -24.27 -20.96
CA HIS A 367 2.56 -23.33 -22.07
C HIS A 367 3.51 -22.13 -21.89
N LEU A 368 3.52 -21.53 -20.69
CA LEU A 368 4.44 -20.43 -20.38
C LEU A 368 5.91 -20.85 -20.50
N ILE A 369 6.27 -22.06 -20.08
CA ILE A 369 7.63 -22.58 -20.23
C ILE A 369 7.97 -22.85 -21.70
N ASN A 370 7.16 -23.67 -22.38
CA ASN A 370 7.50 -24.22 -23.69
C ASN A 370 7.31 -23.21 -24.83
N ASN A 371 6.29 -22.35 -24.73
CA ASN A 371 5.92 -21.41 -25.79
C ASN A 371 6.39 -19.98 -25.52
N LYS A 372 6.55 -19.60 -24.25
CA LYS A 372 7.00 -18.24 -23.87
C LYS A 372 8.40 -18.21 -23.25
N GLY A 373 9.04 -19.35 -23.01
CA GLY A 373 10.40 -19.43 -22.47
C GLY A 373 10.50 -19.01 -21.00
N TRP A 374 9.43 -19.15 -20.22
CA TRP A 374 9.44 -18.79 -18.80
C TRP A 374 10.16 -19.85 -17.95
N THR A 375 10.71 -19.40 -16.83
CA THR A 375 11.34 -20.22 -15.80
C THR A 375 10.59 -20.03 -14.49
N PHE A 376 10.12 -21.12 -13.90
CA PHE A 376 9.47 -21.13 -12.60
C PHE A 376 10.39 -21.73 -11.54
N VAL A 377 10.48 -21.09 -10.37
CA VAL A 377 11.33 -21.54 -9.26
C VAL A 377 10.51 -21.71 -7.99
N GLY A 378 10.55 -22.93 -7.44
CA GLY A 378 10.09 -23.26 -6.09
C GLY A 378 8.60 -23.61 -5.94
N ASP A 379 7.82 -23.57 -7.01
CA ASP A 379 6.47 -24.13 -7.01
C ASP A 379 6.52 -25.66 -7.20
N SER A 380 5.47 -26.34 -6.75
CA SER A 380 5.35 -27.81 -6.84
C SER A 380 4.03 -28.25 -7.46
N PHE A 381 4.06 -29.34 -8.20
CA PHE A 381 2.84 -30.00 -8.69
C PHE A 381 2.20 -30.83 -7.58
N SER A 382 0.87 -30.77 -7.46
CA SER A 382 0.10 -31.68 -6.63
C SER A 382 -1.11 -32.23 -7.37
N PRO A 383 -1.22 -33.56 -7.59
CA PRO A 383 -2.34 -34.16 -8.30
C PRO A 383 -3.66 -34.06 -7.53
N ASN A 384 -3.59 -33.84 -6.21
CA ASN A 384 -4.75 -33.67 -5.33
C ASN A 384 -5.19 -32.21 -5.20
N CYS A 385 -4.51 -31.27 -5.89
CA CYS A 385 -4.90 -29.87 -5.85
C CYS A 385 -6.17 -29.64 -6.67
N SER A 386 -7.25 -29.24 -5.99
CA SER A 386 -8.52 -28.96 -6.63
C SER A 386 -8.49 -27.60 -7.30
N GLU A 387 -8.60 -27.57 -8.62
CA GLU A 387 -8.70 -26.36 -9.43
C GLU A 387 -10.04 -26.35 -10.19
N PRO A 388 -11.17 -26.24 -9.47
CA PRO A 388 -12.49 -26.45 -10.05
C PRO A 388 -12.83 -25.46 -11.16
N SER A 389 -12.27 -24.24 -11.12
CA SER A 389 -12.44 -23.19 -12.14
C SER A 389 -11.61 -23.43 -13.42
N LEU A 390 -10.69 -24.40 -13.41
CA LEU A 390 -9.81 -24.74 -14.54
C LEU A 390 -10.11 -26.12 -15.12
N LEU A 391 -11.10 -26.83 -14.57
CA LEU A 391 -11.63 -28.03 -15.17
C LEU A 391 -12.34 -27.62 -16.47
N VAL A 392 -11.61 -27.81 -17.57
CA VAL A 392 -12.06 -27.80 -18.98
C VAL A 392 -13.40 -27.08 -19.14
N GLU A 393 -13.36 -25.77 -19.41
CA GLU A 393 -14.44 -25.16 -20.17
C GLU A 393 -14.66 -26.07 -21.38
N GLU A 394 -15.90 -26.55 -21.56
CA GLU A 394 -16.34 -27.21 -22.78
C GLU A 394 -15.69 -26.48 -23.95
N ILE A 395 -14.99 -27.22 -24.81
CA ILE A 395 -14.47 -26.68 -26.05
C ILE A 395 -15.66 -26.05 -26.77
N LYS A 396 -15.86 -24.73 -26.59
CA LYS A 396 -16.68 -23.92 -27.47
C LYS A 396 -15.86 -23.83 -28.74
N SER A 397 -15.90 -24.93 -29.49
CA SER A 397 -15.76 -24.92 -30.93
C SER A 397 -16.84 -23.95 -31.40
N GLY A 398 -16.44 -22.69 -31.54
CA GLY A 398 -17.27 -21.67 -32.12
C GLY A 398 -17.51 -22.09 -33.57
N LYS A 399 -18.65 -22.75 -33.81
CA LYS A 399 -19.40 -22.73 -35.09
C LYS A 399 -20.69 -23.54 -35.12
N THR A 400 -21.00 -24.40 -34.14
CA THR A 400 -22.22 -25.22 -34.22
C THR A 400 -23.12 -25.10 -32.99
N LYS A 401 -24.33 -24.55 -33.19
CA LYS A 401 -25.44 -24.71 -32.23
C LYS A 401 -25.86 -26.18 -32.22
N LEU A 402 -25.20 -26.99 -31.39
CA LEU A 402 -25.55 -28.39 -31.17
C LEU A 402 -26.08 -28.57 -29.74
N LEU A 403 -27.22 -29.25 -29.61
CA LEU A 403 -27.88 -29.56 -28.36
C LEU A 403 -28.17 -31.05 -28.27
N LEU A 404 -27.83 -31.63 -27.12
CA LEU A 404 -28.14 -33.01 -26.76
C LEU A 404 -29.27 -33.07 -25.76
N TYR A 405 -30.31 -33.85 -26.04
CA TYR A 405 -31.48 -33.94 -25.16
C TYR A 405 -32.21 -35.28 -25.30
N PRO A 406 -32.80 -35.83 -24.22
CA PRO A 406 -32.48 -35.47 -22.85
C PRO A 406 -31.01 -35.83 -22.56
N ASN A 407 -30.35 -35.02 -21.73
CA ASN A 407 -29.04 -35.34 -21.19
C ASN A 407 -29.04 -34.88 -19.73
N PRO A 408 -29.19 -35.77 -18.74
CA PRO A 408 -29.00 -37.23 -18.83
C PRO A 408 -30.06 -38.00 -19.63
N ALA A 409 -29.63 -39.04 -20.38
CA ALA A 409 -30.46 -39.91 -21.20
C ALA A 409 -30.70 -41.29 -20.57
N SER A 410 -31.87 -41.90 -20.80
CA SER A 410 -32.13 -43.30 -20.43
C SER A 410 -31.90 -44.22 -21.63
N GLU A 411 -32.82 -44.37 -22.56
CA GLU A 411 -32.64 -45.30 -23.68
C GLU A 411 -32.16 -44.61 -24.95
N MET A 412 -32.51 -43.34 -25.11
CA MET A 412 -32.33 -42.58 -26.33
C MET A 412 -31.76 -41.22 -26.00
N ILE A 413 -30.89 -40.73 -26.87
CA ILE A 413 -30.47 -39.33 -26.90
C ILE A 413 -30.70 -38.74 -28.29
N PHE A 414 -31.19 -37.52 -28.32
CA PHE A 414 -31.45 -36.75 -29.54
C PHE A 414 -30.40 -35.67 -29.72
N ILE A 415 -30.04 -35.43 -30.98
CA ILE A 415 -29.04 -34.48 -31.43
C ILE A 415 -29.78 -33.43 -32.26
N LYS A 416 -29.89 -32.21 -31.73
CA LYS A 416 -30.36 -31.04 -32.48
C LYS A 416 -29.13 -30.24 -32.90
N SER A 417 -28.89 -30.19 -34.20
CA SER A 417 -27.76 -29.49 -34.80
C SER A 417 -28.25 -28.61 -35.95
N GLU A 418 -27.56 -27.51 -36.19
CA GLU A 418 -27.78 -26.65 -37.36
C GLU A 418 -27.46 -27.35 -38.68
N TYR A 419 -26.45 -28.23 -38.66
CA TYR A 419 -26.05 -29.04 -39.82
C TYR A 419 -26.37 -30.52 -39.61
N ILE A 420 -26.59 -31.22 -40.73
CA ILE A 420 -26.82 -32.67 -40.76
C ILE A 420 -25.64 -33.37 -40.08
N THR A 421 -25.92 -34.18 -39.07
CA THR A 421 -24.91 -35.02 -38.40
C THR A 421 -24.57 -36.21 -39.29
N LYS A 422 -23.30 -36.38 -39.62
CA LYS A 422 -22.76 -37.43 -40.52
C LYS A 422 -22.19 -38.64 -39.77
N SER A 423 -21.71 -38.43 -38.54
CA SER A 423 -21.30 -39.52 -37.67
C SER A 423 -21.41 -39.15 -36.20
N VAL A 424 -21.62 -40.16 -35.36
CA VAL A 424 -21.73 -40.05 -33.91
C VAL A 424 -20.97 -41.20 -33.27
N GLN A 425 -20.06 -40.89 -32.34
CA GLN A 425 -19.31 -41.87 -31.57
C GLN A 425 -19.55 -41.65 -30.08
N VAL A 426 -19.80 -42.72 -29.33
CA VAL A 426 -19.79 -42.69 -27.86
C VAL A 426 -18.50 -43.32 -27.38
N LEU A 427 -17.77 -42.61 -26.52
CA LEU A 427 -16.48 -43.04 -25.97
C LEU A 427 -16.55 -43.09 -24.44
N ASP A 428 -15.84 -44.03 -23.83
CA ASP A 428 -15.61 -44.03 -22.38
C ASP A 428 -14.49 -43.04 -21.97
N ALA A 429 -14.23 -42.95 -20.66
CA ALA A 429 -13.22 -42.06 -20.10
C ALA A 429 -11.77 -42.37 -20.55
N SER A 430 -11.51 -43.56 -21.09
CA SER A 430 -10.21 -43.95 -21.66
C SER A 430 -10.08 -43.60 -23.15
N GLY A 431 -11.16 -43.11 -23.78
CA GLY A 431 -11.22 -42.85 -25.22
C GLY A 431 -11.57 -44.09 -26.06
N LYS A 432 -11.99 -45.20 -25.43
CA LYS A 432 -12.45 -46.38 -26.17
C LYS A 432 -13.84 -46.13 -26.74
N VAL A 433 -14.01 -46.39 -28.04
CA VAL A 433 -15.30 -46.28 -28.72
C VAL A 433 -16.21 -47.43 -28.30
N LEU A 434 -17.36 -47.09 -27.71
CA LEU A 434 -18.41 -48.03 -27.29
C LEU A 434 -19.53 -48.14 -28.32
N LEU A 435 -19.80 -47.07 -29.05
CA LEU A 435 -20.82 -47.01 -30.09
C LEU A 435 -20.31 -46.12 -31.22
N ASN A 436 -20.45 -46.58 -32.46
CA ASN A 436 -20.12 -45.81 -33.66
C ASN A 436 -21.28 -45.88 -34.66
N LYS A 437 -21.89 -44.73 -34.95
CA LYS A 437 -22.95 -44.57 -35.94
C LYS A 437 -22.43 -43.71 -37.08
N VAL A 438 -22.38 -44.27 -38.28
CA VAL A 438 -22.02 -43.57 -39.52
C VAL A 438 -23.27 -43.39 -40.36
N GLY A 439 -23.40 -42.23 -41.01
CA GLY A 439 -24.57 -41.83 -41.78
C GLY A 439 -25.44 -40.81 -41.06
N GLU A 440 -26.40 -40.26 -41.78
CA GLU A 440 -27.27 -39.19 -41.28
C GLU A 440 -28.12 -39.67 -40.10
N THR A 441 -28.01 -38.96 -38.98
CA THR A 441 -28.80 -39.28 -37.78
C THR A 441 -29.05 -38.05 -36.92
N ASN A 442 -30.19 -37.99 -36.24
CA ASN A 442 -30.50 -36.99 -35.21
C ASN A 442 -30.74 -37.65 -33.84
N GLN A 443 -30.46 -38.94 -33.70
CA GLN A 443 -30.70 -39.68 -32.46
C GLN A 443 -29.75 -40.88 -32.33
N LEU A 444 -29.62 -41.39 -31.10
CA LEU A 444 -28.80 -42.54 -30.79
C LEU A 444 -29.46 -43.40 -29.71
N ASN A 445 -29.48 -44.72 -29.92
CA ASN A 445 -29.92 -45.71 -28.94
C ASN A 445 -28.75 -46.06 -28.01
N LEU A 446 -28.97 -45.91 -26.71
CA LEU A 446 -28.00 -46.12 -25.64
C LEU A 446 -28.33 -47.33 -24.76
N GLN A 447 -29.30 -48.18 -25.12
CA GLN A 447 -29.72 -49.35 -24.30
C GLN A 447 -28.56 -50.30 -23.99
N GLN A 448 -27.59 -50.41 -24.90
CA GLN A 448 -26.41 -51.27 -24.73
C GLN A 448 -25.25 -50.59 -23.97
N ILE A 449 -25.40 -49.31 -23.63
CA ILE A 449 -24.40 -48.54 -22.88
C ILE A 449 -24.77 -48.59 -21.39
N PRO A 450 -23.86 -49.04 -20.50
CA PRO A 450 -24.09 -49.04 -19.05
C PRO A 450 -24.37 -47.64 -18.49
N THR A 451 -24.97 -47.56 -17.32
CA THR A 451 -25.11 -46.30 -16.57
C THR A 451 -23.74 -45.71 -16.28
N GLY A 452 -23.52 -44.43 -16.61
CA GLY A 452 -22.21 -43.81 -16.50
C GLY A 452 -22.09 -42.46 -17.20
N THR A 453 -20.90 -41.89 -17.12
CA THR A 453 -20.52 -40.67 -17.86
C THR A 453 -19.62 -41.05 -19.04
N TYR A 454 -19.96 -40.53 -20.20
CA TYR A 454 -19.32 -40.81 -21.48
C TYR A 454 -19.05 -39.51 -22.24
N PHE A 455 -18.28 -39.61 -23.32
CA PHE A 455 -18.13 -38.57 -24.32
C PHE A 455 -18.88 -38.94 -25.58
N ILE A 456 -19.56 -37.99 -26.21
CA ILE A 456 -20.20 -38.17 -27.52
C ILE A 456 -19.55 -37.23 -28.53
N LYS A 457 -18.84 -37.81 -29.50
CA LYS A 457 -18.19 -37.08 -30.60
C LYS A 457 -19.11 -37.07 -31.81
N ILE A 458 -19.33 -35.91 -32.41
CA ILE A 458 -20.28 -35.68 -33.50
C ILE A 458 -19.56 -34.95 -34.62
N ALA A 459 -19.63 -35.49 -35.84
CA ALA A 459 -19.21 -34.82 -37.06
C ALA A 459 -20.42 -34.42 -37.89
N THR A 460 -20.43 -33.21 -38.44
CA THR A 460 -21.53 -32.65 -39.24
C THR A 460 -21.11 -32.38 -40.70
N ALA A 461 -22.11 -32.18 -41.57
CA ALA A 461 -21.93 -32.06 -43.01
C ALA A 461 -21.13 -30.83 -43.47
N ASP A 462 -21.01 -29.80 -42.62
CA ASP A 462 -20.15 -28.63 -42.82
C ASP A 462 -18.67 -28.92 -42.53
N GLY A 463 -18.33 -30.16 -42.16
CA GLY A 463 -16.98 -30.59 -41.80
C GLY A 463 -16.60 -30.28 -40.36
N SER A 464 -17.52 -29.76 -39.53
CA SER A 464 -17.23 -29.51 -38.12
C SER A 464 -17.31 -30.80 -37.29
N GLU A 465 -16.40 -30.91 -36.33
CA GLU A 465 -16.41 -31.96 -35.30
C GLU A 465 -16.53 -31.33 -33.92
N SER A 466 -17.33 -31.95 -33.05
CA SER A 466 -17.51 -31.51 -31.67
C SER A 466 -17.60 -32.71 -30.73
N THR A 467 -17.23 -32.51 -29.46
CA THR A 467 -17.30 -33.54 -28.41
C THR A 467 -18.05 -32.99 -27.23
N HIS A 468 -19.03 -33.74 -26.72
CA HIS A 468 -19.93 -33.32 -25.64
C HIS A 468 -19.98 -34.37 -24.55
N LYS A 469 -20.36 -33.96 -23.34
CA LYS A 469 -20.61 -34.91 -22.24
C LYS A 469 -21.94 -35.63 -22.46
N LEU A 470 -21.95 -36.95 -22.26
CA LEU A 470 -23.15 -37.79 -22.26
C LEU A 470 -23.30 -38.42 -20.87
N ILE A 471 -24.48 -38.30 -20.25
CA ILE A 471 -24.79 -38.98 -19.00
C ILE A 471 -25.87 -40.03 -19.29
N LYS A 472 -25.51 -41.32 -19.17
CA LYS A 472 -26.45 -42.44 -19.24
C LYS A 472 -26.95 -42.76 -17.84
N LYS A 473 -28.27 -42.65 -17.62
CA LYS A 473 -28.94 -43.12 -16.40
C LYS A 473 -29.33 -44.58 -16.53
#